data_AF-A0A838RGH3-F1
#
_entry.id   AF-A0A838RGH3-F1
#
_cell.length_a   1.000
_cell.length_b   1.000
_cell.length_c   1.000
_cell.angle_alpha   90.00
_cell.angle_beta   90.00
_cell.angle_gamma   90.00
#
_symmetry.space_group_name_H-M   'P 1'
#
loop_
_entity.id
_entity.type
_entity.pdbx_description
1 polymer ?
#
loop_
_entity_poly.entity_id
_entity_poly.type
_entity_poly.pdbx_seq_one_letter_code
_entity_poly.pdbx_strand_id
1 'polypeptide(L)'
;MSPSIPPTLVAPFARGPRGDIFPPPLHAGQALNELTGQFLAAHPEEAKALQPHHLASATFHSIVLLWWHQLRLRQVLSGQAETPTEQALYKAIMTQREALSVRPLGDEDLRFLTFYPCLQRLGPTRWRMGWPGSREEAFEAQSGDEALAQAQQRLVAWADEEEALGGV
;
A
#
# COMPACT_ATOMS: atom_id res chain seq x y z
N MET A 1 1.96 15.29 -37.34
CA MET A 1 1.10 15.91 -36.32
C MET A 1 0.56 14.79 -35.46
N SER A 2 1.09 14.60 -34.25
CA SER A 2 0.60 13.54 -33.36
C SER A 2 -0.74 13.97 -32.74
N PRO A 3 -1.77 13.12 -32.72
CA PRO A 3 -3.03 13.45 -32.10
C PRO A 3 -2.82 13.64 -30.59
N SER A 4 -3.17 14.83 -30.09
CA SER A 4 -3.15 15.14 -28.66
C SER A 4 -4.28 14.38 -27.99
N ILE A 5 -3.95 13.30 -27.28
CA ILE A 5 -4.90 12.58 -26.43
C ILE A 5 -5.38 13.60 -25.37
N PRO A 6 -6.69 13.81 -25.19
CA PRO A 6 -7.19 14.69 -24.13
C PRO A 6 -6.70 14.16 -22.79
N PRO A 7 -6.25 15.02 -21.86
CA PRO A 7 -5.82 14.55 -20.55
C PRO A 7 -7.03 13.90 -19.87
N THR A 8 -6.99 12.58 -19.70
CA THR A 8 -7.90 11.90 -18.80
C THR A 8 -7.71 12.54 -17.43
N LEU A 9 -8.72 13.23 -16.93
CA LEU A 9 -8.71 13.85 -15.61
C LEU A 9 -8.57 12.74 -14.57
N VAL A 10 -7.34 12.49 -14.11
CA VAL A 10 -7.09 11.64 -12.95
C VAL A 10 -7.53 12.44 -11.73
N ALA A 11 -8.49 11.91 -10.97
CA ALA A 11 -8.91 12.53 -9.72
C ALA A 11 -7.70 12.66 -8.78
N PRO A 12 -7.54 13.79 -8.07
CA PRO A 12 -6.43 13.95 -7.14
C PRO A 12 -6.50 12.88 -6.05
N PHE A 13 -5.34 12.33 -5.66
CA PHE A 13 -5.28 11.33 -4.60
C PHE A 13 -5.81 11.90 -3.28
N ALA A 14 -6.46 11.05 -2.48
CA ALA A 14 -6.69 11.35 -1.09
C ALA A 14 -5.33 11.52 -0.39
N ARG A 15 -5.24 12.50 0.51
CA ARG A 15 -3.99 12.83 1.21
C ARG A 15 -4.15 12.74 2.71
N GLY A 16 -3.11 12.24 3.37
CA GLY A 16 -3.02 12.19 4.82
C GLY A 16 -2.73 13.56 5.44
N PRO A 17 -2.78 13.65 6.78
CA PRO A 17 -2.53 14.89 7.52
C PRO A 17 -1.14 15.49 7.27
N ARG A 18 -0.18 14.69 6.76
CA ARG A 18 1.18 15.11 6.45
C ARG A 18 1.41 15.33 4.94
N GLY A 19 0.38 15.16 4.12
CA GLY A 19 0.43 15.32 2.67
C GLY A 19 0.86 14.07 1.90
N ASP A 20 1.06 12.95 2.60
CA ASP A 20 1.26 11.63 2.04
C ASP A 20 0.05 11.16 1.22
N ILE A 21 0.30 10.41 0.16
CA ILE A 21 -0.72 9.86 -0.74
C ILE A 21 -1.29 8.60 -0.11
N PHE A 22 -2.62 8.53 0.03
CA PHE A 22 -3.28 7.24 0.19
C PHE A 22 -3.40 6.55 -1.16
N PRO A 23 -2.99 5.28 -1.28
CA PRO A 23 -3.16 4.54 -2.52
C PRO A 23 -4.67 4.43 -2.81
N PRO A 24 -5.12 4.85 -4.01
CA PRO A 24 -6.54 4.76 -4.38
C PRO A 24 -6.93 3.28 -4.58
N PRO A 25 -8.23 2.95 -4.62
CA PRO A 25 -8.68 1.61 -4.98
C PRO A 25 -8.15 1.19 -6.36
N LEU A 26 -7.20 0.26 -6.40
CA LEU A 26 -6.53 -0.18 -7.64
C LEU A 26 -7.29 -1.28 -8.40
N HIS A 27 -8.35 -1.84 -7.80
CA HIS A 27 -9.15 -2.94 -8.37
C HIS A 27 -10.59 -2.53 -8.71
N ALA A 28 -10.81 -1.25 -8.98
CA ALA A 28 -12.14 -0.73 -9.28
C ALA A 28 -12.78 -1.50 -10.46
N GLY A 29 -13.97 -2.07 -10.23
CA GLY A 29 -14.75 -2.77 -11.26
C GLY A 29 -14.68 -4.30 -11.25
N GLN A 30 -13.90 -4.92 -10.36
CA GLN A 30 -13.89 -6.37 -10.17
C GLN A 30 -14.82 -6.79 -9.03
N ALA A 31 -15.53 -7.91 -9.19
CA ALA A 31 -16.44 -8.39 -8.16
C ALA A 31 -15.65 -9.07 -7.02
N LEU A 32 -16.05 -8.83 -5.77
CA LEU A 32 -15.34 -9.32 -4.58
C LEU A 32 -15.18 -10.86 -4.54
N ASN A 33 -16.19 -11.58 -5.04
CA ASN A 33 -16.15 -13.03 -5.17
C ASN A 33 -15.09 -13.51 -6.19
N GLU A 34 -14.89 -12.77 -7.28
CA GLU A 34 -13.85 -13.06 -8.28
C GLU A 34 -12.47 -12.82 -7.70
N LEU A 35 -12.26 -11.68 -7.02
CA LEU A 35 -11.03 -11.36 -6.32
C LEU A 35 -10.68 -12.41 -5.25
N THR A 36 -11.69 -12.84 -4.48
CA THR A 36 -11.55 -13.91 -3.49
C THR A 36 -11.17 -15.25 -4.13
N GLY A 37 -11.83 -15.62 -5.24
CA GLY A 37 -11.50 -16.84 -5.96
C GLY A 37 -10.07 -16.84 -6.51
N GLN A 38 -9.61 -15.71 -7.05
CA GLN A 38 -8.24 -15.55 -7.54
C GLN A 38 -7.21 -15.62 -6.40
N PHE A 39 -7.48 -14.98 -5.27
CA PHE A 39 -6.63 -15.08 -4.07
C PHE A 39 -6.50 -16.52 -3.59
N LEU A 40 -7.62 -17.22 -3.39
CA LEU A 40 -7.61 -18.62 -2.93
C LEU A 40 -6.84 -19.54 -3.89
N ALA A 41 -6.90 -19.28 -5.19
CA ALA A 41 -6.20 -20.07 -6.20
C ALA A 41 -4.69 -19.78 -6.25
N ALA A 42 -4.29 -18.51 -6.13
CA ALA A 42 -2.89 -18.10 -6.21
C ALA A 42 -2.12 -18.32 -4.89
N HIS A 43 -2.82 -18.33 -3.75
CA HIS A 43 -2.25 -18.34 -2.40
C HIS A 43 -2.83 -19.45 -1.52
N PRO A 44 -2.70 -20.73 -1.92
CA PRO A 44 -3.38 -21.84 -1.26
C PRO A 44 -2.96 -22.04 0.21
N GLU A 45 -1.74 -21.68 0.60
CA GLU A 45 -1.26 -21.82 1.98
C GLU A 45 -1.78 -20.70 2.89
N GLU A 46 -1.83 -19.46 2.42
CA GLU A 46 -2.42 -18.33 3.16
C GLU A 46 -3.95 -18.49 3.24
N ALA A 47 -4.57 -19.00 2.18
CA ALA A 47 -5.97 -19.40 2.15
C ALA A 47 -6.31 -20.47 3.19
N LYS A 48 -5.44 -21.46 3.41
CA LYS A 48 -5.60 -22.48 4.46
C LYS A 48 -5.53 -21.86 5.86
N ALA A 49 -4.58 -20.95 6.09
CA ALA A 49 -4.44 -20.26 7.37
C ALA A 49 -5.64 -19.33 7.68
N LEU A 50 -6.27 -18.78 6.64
CA LEU A 50 -7.45 -17.92 6.73
C LEU A 50 -8.79 -18.66 6.67
N GLN A 51 -8.79 -20.01 6.67
CA GLN A 51 -10.03 -20.77 6.53
C GLN A 51 -11.10 -20.38 7.55
N PRO A 52 -12.40 -20.42 7.16
CA PRO A 52 -13.49 -19.73 7.82
C PRO A 52 -13.93 -20.29 9.17
N HIS A 53 -13.22 -21.25 9.76
CA HIS A 53 -13.63 -21.84 11.04
C HIS A 53 -13.57 -20.84 12.22
N HIS A 54 -12.93 -19.66 12.06
CA HIS A 54 -12.77 -18.67 13.13
C HIS A 54 -13.03 -17.20 12.75
N LEU A 55 -13.23 -16.85 11.48
CA LEU A 55 -13.44 -15.46 11.04
C LEU A 55 -14.84 -15.27 10.43
N ALA A 56 -15.50 -14.17 10.80
CA ALA A 56 -16.73 -13.76 10.13
C ALA A 56 -16.47 -13.53 8.64
N SER A 57 -17.40 -13.92 7.76
CA SER A 57 -17.25 -13.82 6.30
C SER A 57 -16.89 -12.40 5.81
N ALA A 58 -17.40 -11.37 6.48
CA ALA A 58 -17.04 -9.98 6.19
C ALA A 58 -15.55 -9.69 6.46
N THR A 59 -15.02 -10.16 7.60
CA THR A 59 -13.60 -10.01 7.97
C THR A 59 -12.68 -10.70 6.96
N PHE A 60 -13.05 -11.92 6.53
CA PHE A 60 -12.30 -12.65 5.52
C PHE A 60 -12.20 -11.87 4.21
N HIS A 61 -13.31 -11.32 3.72
CA HIS A 61 -13.32 -10.51 2.49
C HIS A 61 -12.50 -9.22 2.61
N SER A 62 -12.53 -8.55 3.77
CA SER A 62 -11.67 -7.39 4.01
C SER A 62 -10.18 -7.76 3.94
N ILE A 63 -9.78 -8.88 4.55
CA ILE A 63 -8.39 -9.37 4.50
C ILE A 63 -7.96 -9.68 3.06
N VAL A 64 -8.82 -10.33 2.27
CA VAL A 64 -8.55 -10.60 0.85
C VAL A 64 -8.36 -9.30 0.06
N LEU A 65 -9.27 -8.33 0.24
CA LEU A 65 -9.18 -7.04 -0.45
C LEU A 65 -7.90 -6.29 -0.08
N LEU A 66 -7.54 -6.30 1.20
CA LEU A 66 -6.29 -5.73 1.70
C LEU A 66 -5.08 -6.37 1.02
N TRP A 67 -5.00 -7.70 1.04
CA TRP A 67 -3.89 -8.43 0.47
C TRP A 67 -3.76 -8.16 -1.04
N TRP A 68 -4.87 -8.21 -1.76
CA TRP A 68 -4.88 -8.01 -3.21
C TRP A 68 -4.54 -6.57 -3.60
N HIS A 69 -4.99 -5.61 -2.79
CA HIS A 69 -4.58 -4.21 -2.93
C HIS A 69 -3.06 -4.06 -2.77
N GLN A 70 -2.48 -4.67 -1.73
CA GLN A 70 -1.03 -4.64 -1.51
C GLN A 70 -0.26 -5.30 -2.64
N LEU A 71 -0.72 -6.45 -3.16
CA LEU A 71 -0.09 -7.09 -4.33
C LEU A 71 -0.10 -6.16 -5.55
N ARG A 72 -1.23 -5.55 -5.86
CA ARG A 72 -1.31 -4.65 -7.02
C ARG A 72 -0.49 -3.39 -6.84
N LEU A 73 -0.45 -2.85 -5.62
CA LEU A 73 0.40 -1.71 -5.30
C LEU A 73 1.88 -2.06 -5.53
N ARG A 74 2.33 -3.25 -5.11
CA ARG A 74 3.68 -3.76 -5.40
C ARG A 74 3.95 -3.85 -6.92
N GLN A 75 3.03 -4.41 -7.69
CA GLN A 75 3.11 -4.47 -9.15
C GLN A 75 3.23 -3.07 -9.78
N VAL A 76 2.37 -2.14 -9.39
CA VAL A 76 2.41 -0.74 -9.84
C VAL A 76 3.76 -0.12 -9.53
N LEU A 77 4.28 -0.28 -8.30
CA LEU A 77 5.59 0.25 -7.89
C LEU A 77 6.79 -0.45 -8.55
N SER A 78 6.60 -1.63 -9.12
CA SER A 78 7.58 -2.28 -10.02
C SER A 78 7.52 -1.77 -11.48
N GLY A 79 6.57 -0.88 -11.79
CA GLY A 79 6.37 -0.30 -13.12
C GLY A 79 5.25 -0.95 -13.94
N GLN A 80 4.53 -1.93 -13.40
CA GLN A 80 3.38 -2.57 -14.06
C GLN A 80 2.10 -1.75 -13.81
N ALA A 81 2.04 -0.56 -14.39
CA ALA A 81 0.91 0.37 -14.27
C ALA A 81 0.07 0.38 -15.55
N GLU A 82 -1.15 -0.13 -15.47
CA GLU A 82 -2.05 -0.33 -16.62
C GLU A 82 -3.08 0.79 -16.74
N THR A 83 -3.60 1.28 -15.62
CA THR A 83 -4.63 2.33 -15.62
C THR A 83 -4.01 3.74 -15.51
N PRO A 84 -4.70 4.80 -15.96
CA PRO A 84 -4.25 6.18 -15.77
C PRO A 84 -3.99 6.52 -14.29
N THR A 85 -4.81 5.98 -13.38
CA THR A 85 -4.65 6.15 -11.93
C THR A 85 -3.37 5.50 -11.41
N GLU A 86 -3.07 4.28 -11.86
CA GLU A 86 -1.85 3.56 -11.49
C GLU A 86 -0.60 4.24 -12.04
N GLN A 87 -0.66 4.74 -13.27
CA GLN A 87 0.45 5.47 -13.90
C GLN A 87 0.72 6.79 -13.18
N ALA A 88 -0.34 7.49 -12.78
CA ALA A 88 -0.23 8.70 -11.95
C ALA A 88 0.39 8.37 -10.59
N LEU A 89 -0.03 7.27 -9.94
CA LEU A 89 0.48 6.85 -8.64
C LEU A 89 1.97 6.48 -8.73
N TYR A 90 2.33 5.67 -9.73
CA TYR A 90 3.72 5.32 -10.02
C TYR A 90 4.57 6.58 -10.21
N LYS A 91 4.11 7.54 -11.03
CA LYS A 91 4.84 8.79 -11.27
C LYS A 91 5.00 9.63 -9.99
N ALA A 92 3.95 9.76 -9.19
CA ALA A 92 3.98 10.52 -7.95
C ALA A 92 5.06 9.97 -6.99
N ILE A 93 5.11 8.66 -6.83
CA ILE A 93 6.01 8.01 -5.86
C ILE A 93 7.41 7.86 -6.43
N MET A 94 7.53 7.33 -7.65
CA MET A 94 8.82 6.93 -8.21
C MET A 94 9.59 8.10 -8.82
N THR A 95 8.89 9.10 -9.37
CA THR A 95 9.52 10.24 -10.07
C THR A 95 9.43 11.52 -9.23
N GLN A 96 8.27 11.82 -8.66
CA GLN A 96 8.06 13.05 -7.87
C GLN A 96 8.42 12.88 -6.40
N ARG A 97 8.73 11.65 -5.96
CA ARG A 97 9.18 11.33 -4.60
C ARG A 97 8.16 11.73 -3.53
N GLU A 98 6.88 11.71 -3.87
CA GLU A 98 5.82 11.88 -2.90
C GLU A 98 5.81 10.69 -1.93
N ALA A 99 5.48 10.96 -0.66
CA ALA A 99 5.35 9.92 0.34
C ALA A 99 4.03 9.15 0.11
N LEU A 100 4.08 7.83 0.24
CA LEU A 100 2.96 6.91 0.15
C LEU A 100 2.60 6.42 1.55
N SER A 101 1.34 6.52 1.96
CA SER A 101 0.86 5.79 3.13
C SER A 101 0.89 4.29 2.85
N VAL A 102 1.54 3.51 3.71
CA VAL A 102 1.57 2.05 3.64
C VAL A 102 0.49 1.39 4.50
N ARG A 103 -0.44 2.17 5.06
CA ARG A 103 -1.54 1.64 5.86
C ARG A 103 -2.42 0.66 5.08
N PRO A 104 -3.00 -0.34 5.77
CA PRO A 104 -4.12 -1.09 5.23
C PRO A 104 -5.28 -0.16 4.87
N LEU A 105 -6.04 -0.51 3.83
CA LEU A 105 -7.26 0.18 3.42
C LEU A 105 -8.36 -0.08 4.47
N GLY A 106 -9.02 0.97 4.97
CA GLY A 106 -9.99 0.89 6.07
C GLY A 106 -9.43 1.21 7.46
N ASP A 107 -8.11 1.37 7.58
CA ASP A 107 -7.42 1.78 8.82
C ASP A 107 -6.96 3.25 8.74
N GLU A 108 -7.71 4.09 8.00
CA GLU A 108 -7.36 5.50 7.84
C GLU A 108 -7.37 6.28 9.16
N ASP A 109 -8.04 5.75 10.18
CA ASP A 109 -8.16 6.32 11.52
C ASP A 109 -7.14 5.75 12.53
N LEU A 110 -6.38 4.71 12.17
CA LEU A 110 -5.32 4.20 13.05
C LEU A 110 -4.25 5.29 13.25
N ARG A 111 -4.11 5.71 14.50
CA ARG A 111 -3.12 6.69 14.95
C ARG A 111 -2.04 5.94 15.73
N PHE A 112 -0.86 5.85 15.13
CA PHE A 112 0.34 5.39 15.80
C PHE A 112 0.88 6.51 16.68
N LEU A 113 1.36 6.16 17.87
CA LEU A 113 1.78 7.15 18.86
C LEU A 113 3.19 7.68 18.56
N THR A 114 4.08 6.83 18.07
CA THR A 114 5.51 7.09 17.94
C THR A 114 5.96 7.19 16.48
N PHE A 115 5.16 6.73 15.52
CA PHE A 115 5.53 6.73 14.10
C PHE A 115 4.41 7.14 13.14
N TYR A 116 4.78 7.37 11.88
CA TYR A 116 3.84 7.54 10.77
C TYR A 116 4.13 6.50 9.69
N PRO A 117 3.14 5.68 9.28
CA PRO A 117 3.34 4.56 8.36
C PRO A 117 3.41 5.03 6.91
N CYS A 118 4.47 5.75 6.54
CA CYS A 118 4.65 6.28 5.20
C CYS A 118 6.00 5.87 4.61
N LEU A 119 5.98 5.52 3.33
CA LEU A 119 7.14 5.17 2.53
C LEU A 119 7.46 6.31 1.56
N GLN A 120 8.70 6.77 1.53
CA GLN A 120 9.14 7.81 0.60
C GLN A 120 10.45 7.42 -0.08
N ARG A 121 10.50 7.64 -1.40
CA ARG A 121 11.74 7.49 -2.16
C ARG A 121 12.62 8.73 -1.99
N LEU A 122 13.87 8.55 -1.54
CA LEU A 122 14.83 9.63 -1.35
C LEU A 122 15.81 9.74 -2.53
N GLY A 123 16.12 8.61 -3.17
CA GLY A 123 17.01 8.52 -4.32
C GLY A 123 16.72 7.28 -5.18
N PRO A 124 17.62 6.92 -6.11
CA PRO A 124 17.43 5.76 -6.97
C PRO A 124 17.19 4.45 -6.20
N THR A 125 18.00 4.18 -5.17
CA THR A 125 17.92 2.97 -4.34
C THR A 125 17.58 3.27 -2.88
N ARG A 126 17.59 4.54 -2.49
CA ARG A 126 17.41 4.96 -1.10
C ARG A 126 15.97 5.33 -0.81
N TRP A 127 15.43 4.74 0.25
CA TRP A 127 14.06 4.91 0.72
C TRP A 127 14.04 5.29 2.19
N ARG A 128 12.89 5.79 2.65
CA ARG A 128 12.58 6.04 4.05
C ARG A 128 11.20 5.48 4.39
N MET A 129 11.12 4.77 5.51
CA MET A 129 9.90 4.50 6.23
C MET A 129 9.79 5.49 7.39
N GLY A 130 8.60 6.04 7.64
CA GLY A 130 8.42 7.06 8.68
C GLY A 130 8.48 8.49 8.16
N TRP A 131 8.24 9.44 9.07
CA TRP A 131 8.19 10.86 8.77
C TRP A 131 9.20 11.65 9.62
N PRO A 132 9.85 12.71 9.08
CA PRO A 132 10.74 13.58 9.84
C PRO A 132 10.10 14.14 11.11
N GLY A 133 10.81 14.06 12.23
CA GLY A 133 10.31 14.52 13.53
C GLY A 133 9.43 13.50 14.26
N SER A 134 9.36 12.27 13.74
CA SER A 134 8.78 11.09 14.37
C SER A 134 9.77 9.92 14.21
N ARG A 135 9.38 8.68 14.49
CA ARG A 135 10.20 7.52 14.14
C ARG A 135 10.33 7.43 12.62
N GLU A 136 11.57 7.36 12.15
CA GLU A 136 11.90 7.15 10.75
C GLU A 136 13.13 6.25 10.60
N GLU A 137 13.19 5.52 9.48
CA GLU A 137 14.32 4.68 9.12
C GLU A 137 14.57 4.78 7.62
N ALA A 138 15.82 5.06 7.23
CA ALA A 138 16.26 5.02 5.85
C ALA A 138 16.87 3.65 5.54
N PHE A 139 16.56 3.12 4.35
CA PHE A 139 17.03 1.80 3.92
C PHE A 139 17.25 1.77 2.40
N GLU A 140 17.94 0.75 1.92
CA GLU A 140 18.21 0.53 0.50
C GLU A 140 17.28 -0.56 -0.06
N ALA A 141 16.75 -0.31 -1.25
CA ALA A 141 15.95 -1.24 -2.04
C ALA A 141 16.14 -0.94 -3.53
N GLN A 142 16.27 -1.98 -4.35
CA GLN A 142 16.53 -1.86 -5.79
C GLN A 142 15.28 -1.49 -6.58
N SER A 143 14.09 -1.75 -6.03
CA SER A 143 12.81 -1.47 -6.67
C SER A 143 11.78 -0.91 -5.69
N GLY A 144 10.70 -0.31 -6.22
CA GLY A 144 9.59 0.15 -5.39
C GLY A 144 8.81 -1.00 -4.75
N ASP A 145 8.72 -2.15 -5.43
CA ASP A 145 8.15 -3.39 -4.88
C ASP A 145 8.94 -3.86 -3.65
N GLU A 146 10.25 -4.03 -3.80
CA GLU A 146 11.13 -4.41 -2.68
C GLU A 146 11.04 -3.41 -1.53
N ALA A 147 10.98 -2.11 -1.84
CA ALA A 147 10.86 -1.07 -0.83
C ALA A 147 9.55 -1.16 -0.05
N LEU A 148 8.43 -1.44 -0.74
CA LEU A 148 7.13 -1.61 -0.10
C LEU A 148 7.08 -2.86 0.77
N ALA A 149 7.59 -3.99 0.29
CA ALA A 149 7.64 -5.23 1.08
C ALA A 149 8.47 -5.02 2.37
N GLN A 150 9.62 -4.36 2.25
CA GLN A 150 10.46 -3.99 3.38
C GLN A 150 9.79 -3.00 4.35
N ALA A 151 8.99 -2.05 3.84
CA ALA A 151 8.24 -1.10 4.66
C ALA A 151 7.09 -1.77 5.42
N GLN A 152 6.40 -2.73 4.81
CA GLN A 152 5.34 -3.51 5.45
C GLN A 152 5.88 -4.37 6.60
N GLN A 153 7.05 -5.00 6.42
CA GLN A 153 7.70 -5.76 7.50
C GLN A 153 8.06 -4.85 8.68
N ARG A 154 8.60 -3.66 8.40
CA ARG A 154 8.89 -2.65 9.43
C ARG A 154 7.64 -2.15 10.13
N LEU A 155 6.56 -1.93 9.38
CA LEU A 155 5.27 -1.52 9.94
C LEU A 155 4.77 -2.51 11.00
N VAL A 156 4.79 -3.82 10.68
CA VAL A 156 4.39 -4.86 11.63
C VAL A 156 5.30 -4.83 12.86
N ALA A 157 6.62 -4.82 12.67
CA ALA A 157 7.56 -4.79 13.79
C ALA A 157 7.37 -3.55 14.69
N TRP A 158 7.14 -2.37 14.11
CA TRP A 158 6.92 -1.15 14.88
C TRP A 158 5.56 -1.13 15.58
N ALA A 159 4.53 -1.74 14.98
CA ALA A 159 3.23 -1.91 15.61
C ALA A 159 3.33 -2.84 16.83
N ASP A 160 4.01 -3.99 16.69
CA ASP A 160 4.24 -4.94 17.79
C ASP A 160 5.00 -4.27 18.97
N GLU A 161 5.97 -3.40 18.64
CA GLU A 161 6.69 -2.62 19.65
C GLU A 161 5.80 -1.57 20.35
N GLU A 162 4.90 -0.89 19.64
CA GLU A 162 3.94 0.05 20.25
C GLU A 162 2.93 -0.66 21.16
N GLU A 163 2.40 -1.82 20.74
CA GLU A 163 1.48 -2.63 21.55
C GLU A 163 2.16 -3.08 22.85
N ALA A 164 3.42 -3.54 22.78
CA ALA A 164 4.20 -3.93 23.95
C ALA A 164 4.45 -2.78 24.94
N LEU A 165 4.43 -1.53 24.46
CA LEU A 165 4.57 -0.32 25.28
C LEU A 165 3.23 0.16 25.86
N GLY A 166 2.12 -0.52 25.57
CA GLY A 166 0.76 -0.12 25.95
C GLY A 166 0.19 1.02 25.09
N GLY A 167 0.79 1.24 23.92
CA GLY A 167 0.37 2.23 22.94
C GLY A 167 -0.59 1.64 21.92
N VAL A 168 -1.89 1.85 22.18
CA VAL A 168 -3.06 1.44 21.36
C VAL A 168 -3.34 -0.07 21.36
#